data_AF-A0A4T0X0K5-F1
#
_entry.id   AF-A0A4T0X0K5-F1
#
_cell.length_a   1.000
_cell.length_b   1.000
_cell.length_c   1.000
_cell.angle_alpha   90.00
_cell.angle_beta   90.00
_cell.angle_gamma   90.00
#
_symmetry.space_group_name_H-M   'P 1'
#
loop_
_entity.id
_entity.type
_entity.pdbx_description
1 polymer ?
#
loop_
_entity_poly.entity_id
_entity_poly.type
_entity_poly.pdbx_seq_one_letter_code
_entity_poly.pdbx_strand_id
1 'polypeptide(L)'
;MGKCLTIVKLVGIGSLGLSSSLFLYSSQIQVPELLKSSGSPTAEFKNKLTSIITIIRGQFWSLGSLASYLLYQAYTNSPSYGKHPYLIYAALSFPIALAYNYYSTFSNEQKILNNTEEETTYTTETRVVKETVPQPEETSNLDNSNYNILGESPKVVEKEVQVEVPTVKKIALTEATLNSILPSILESYYNSGAILGAGFLLGLIGYIGDNLK
;
A
#
# COMPACT_ATOMS: atom_id res chain seq x y z
N MET A 1 38.36 -3.33 -15.40
CA MET A 1 37.18 -2.56 -14.97
C MET A 1 37.63 -1.22 -14.38
N GLY A 2 36.96 -0.10 -14.67
CA GLY A 2 37.33 1.19 -14.08
C GLY A 2 37.05 1.18 -12.58
N LYS A 3 38.01 1.55 -11.73
CA LYS A 3 37.90 1.51 -10.25
C LYS A 3 36.63 2.21 -9.73
N CYS A 4 36.24 3.31 -10.37
CA CYS A 4 35.03 4.05 -10.05
C CYS A 4 33.76 3.21 -10.23
N LEU A 5 33.65 2.47 -11.34
CA LEU A 5 32.50 1.61 -11.62
C LEU A 5 32.38 0.46 -10.62
N THR A 6 33.52 -0.08 -10.16
CA THR A 6 33.55 -1.13 -9.14
C THR A 6 32.99 -0.63 -7.81
N ILE A 7 33.38 0.58 -7.41
CA ILE A 7 32.88 1.22 -6.19
C ILE A 7 31.37 1.46 -6.30
N VAL A 8 30.88 1.98 -7.43
CA VAL A 8 29.44 2.23 -7.63
C VAL A 8 28.62 0.94 -7.50
N LYS A 9 29.06 -0.16 -8.12
CA LYS A 9 28.41 -1.47 -7.98
C LYS A 9 28.39 -1.93 -6.53
N LEU A 10 29.53 -1.86 -5.85
CA LEU A 10 29.67 -2.32 -4.46
C LEU A 10 28.80 -1.49 -3.50
N VAL A 11 28.76 -0.17 -3.67
CA VAL A 11 27.89 0.71 -2.87
C VAL A 11 26.43 0.39 -3.15
N GLY A 12 26.02 0.22 -4.41
CA GLY A 12 24.65 -0.15 -4.77
C GLY A 12 24.21 -1.49 -4.17
N ILE A 13 25.06 -2.52 -4.26
CA ILE A 13 24.80 -3.83 -3.65
C ILE A 13 24.75 -3.72 -2.12
N GLY A 14 25.70 -3.00 -1.52
CA GLY A 14 25.74 -2.76 -0.08
C GLY A 14 24.48 -2.06 0.44
N SER A 15 23.97 -1.07 -0.30
CA SER A 15 22.72 -0.37 0.04
C SER A 15 21.50 -1.28 -0.02
N LEU A 16 21.40 -2.20 -0.99
CA LEU A 16 20.34 -3.23 -1.02
C LEU A 16 20.43 -4.14 0.20
N GLY A 17 21.64 -4.62 0.52
CA GLY A 17 21.88 -5.50 1.66
C GLY A 17 21.46 -4.84 2.97
N LEU A 18 21.91 -3.62 3.21
CA LEU A 18 21.55 -2.83 4.40
C LEU A 18 20.03 -2.61 4.51
N SER A 19 19.38 -2.24 3.39
CA SER A 19 17.93 -2.05 3.38
C SER A 19 17.16 -3.34 3.65
N SER A 20 17.61 -4.46 3.08
CA SER A 20 17.01 -5.79 3.29
C SER A 20 17.15 -6.25 4.75
N SER A 21 18.37 -6.19 5.30
CA SER A 21 18.65 -6.61 6.66
C SER A 21 17.84 -5.81 7.68
N LEU A 22 17.68 -4.51 7.47
CA LEU A 22 16.88 -3.67 8.35
C LEU A 22 15.40 -4.10 8.36
N PHE A 23 14.80 -4.33 7.19
CA PHE A 23 13.40 -4.77 7.10
C PHE A 23 13.15 -6.11 7.77
N LEU A 24 14.06 -7.06 7.54
CA LEU A 24 14.00 -8.37 8.16
C LEU A 24 14.20 -8.28 9.68
N TYR A 25 15.15 -7.47 10.14
CA TYR A 25 15.39 -7.21 11.56
C TYR A 25 14.16 -6.59 12.24
N SER A 26 13.56 -5.60 11.60
CA SER A 26 12.37 -4.94 12.14
C SER A 26 11.16 -5.86 12.22
N SER A 27 10.98 -6.74 11.22
CA SER A 27 9.92 -7.76 11.22
C SER A 27 10.12 -8.83 12.29
N GLN A 28 11.34 -9.35 12.45
CA GLN A 28 11.58 -10.53 13.28
C GLN A 28 11.86 -10.21 14.76
N ILE A 29 12.49 -9.06 15.03
CA ILE A 29 13.01 -8.73 16.36
C ILE A 29 12.35 -7.47 16.87
N GLN A 30 12.52 -6.35 16.16
CA GLN A 30 12.20 -5.03 16.72
C GLN A 30 10.71 -4.85 17.03
N VAL A 31 9.82 -5.12 16.08
CA VAL A 31 8.37 -4.96 16.28
C VAL A 31 7.81 -6.02 17.26
N PRO A 32 8.18 -7.32 17.17
CA PRO A 32 7.76 -8.32 18.15
C PRO A 32 8.24 -8.04 19.59
N GLU A 33 9.43 -7.49 19.77
CA GLU A 33 9.97 -7.16 21.10
C GLU A 33 9.21 -6.00 21.76
N LEU A 34 8.81 -4.99 20.98
CA LEU A 34 7.93 -3.91 21.46
C LEU A 34 6.57 -4.45 21.94
N LEU A 35 6.03 -5.46 21.26
CA LEU A 35 4.77 -6.09 21.64
C LEU A 35 4.89 -6.84 22.96
N LYS A 36 5.97 -7.60 23.14
CA LYS A 36 6.20 -8.37 24.37
C LYS A 36 6.45 -7.49 25.59
N SER A 37 7.08 -6.33 25.39
CA SER A 37 7.44 -5.39 26.47
C SER A 37 6.28 -4.48 26.89
N SER A 38 5.27 -4.31 26.05
CA SER A 38 4.14 -3.41 26.31
C SER A 38 2.88 -4.24 26.59
N GLY A 39 2.65 -4.60 27.85
CA GLY A 39 1.47 -5.38 28.27
C GLY A 39 0.11 -4.70 28.02
N SER A 40 0.09 -3.45 27.56
CA SER A 40 -1.08 -2.75 27.00
C SER A 40 -0.64 -1.66 26.01
N PRO A 41 -1.41 -1.38 24.94
CA PRO A 41 -1.17 -0.30 23.97
C PRO A 41 -1.29 1.12 24.59
N THR A 42 -0.33 1.52 25.41
CA THR A 42 -0.25 2.88 25.93
C THR A 42 0.12 3.89 24.83
N ALA A 43 -0.13 5.18 25.07
CA ALA A 43 0.27 6.25 24.15
C ALA A 43 1.79 6.22 23.85
N GLU A 44 2.61 5.81 24.83
CA GLU A 44 4.05 5.63 24.65
C GLU A 44 4.40 4.51 23.67
N PHE A 45 3.70 3.38 23.74
CA PHE A 45 3.87 2.27 22.79
C PHE A 45 3.56 2.72 21.36
N LYS A 46 2.44 3.43 21.17
CA LYS A 46 2.04 3.95 19.86
C LYS A 46 3.07 4.95 19.30
N ASN A 47 3.59 5.84 20.14
CA ASN A 47 4.63 6.80 19.73
C ASN A 47 5.94 6.10 19.33
N LYS A 48 6.37 5.09 20.09
CA LYS A 48 7.56 4.29 19.75
C LYS A 48 7.36 3.53 18.44
N LEU A 49 6.19 2.90 18.25
CA LEU A 49 5.86 2.16 17.03
C LEU A 49 5.84 3.10 15.81
N THR A 50 5.21 4.26 15.94
CA THR A 50 5.17 5.31 14.89
C THR A 50 6.57 5.79 14.51
N SER A 51 7.43 6.03 15.52
CA SER A 51 8.81 6.44 15.29
C SER A 51 9.59 5.39 14.51
N ILE A 52 9.43 4.11 14.87
CA ILE A 52 10.14 3.01 14.22
C ILE A 52 9.68 2.83 12.77
N ILE A 53 8.37 2.83 12.52
CA ILE A 53 7.81 2.77 11.16
C ILE A 53 8.35 3.93 10.31
N THR A 54 8.41 5.14 10.86
CA THR A 54 8.90 6.31 10.14
C THR A 54 10.38 6.18 9.76
N ILE A 55 11.22 5.68 10.67
CA ILE A 55 12.65 5.44 10.42
C ILE A 55 12.83 4.35 9.35
N ILE A 56 12.11 3.24 9.47
CA ILE A 56 12.16 2.11 8.52
C ILE A 56 11.77 2.59 7.13
N ARG A 57 10.70 3.38 6.99
CA ARG A 57 10.30 3.98 5.70
C ARG A 57 11.37 4.90 5.16
N GLY A 58 11.91 5.81 5.97
CA GLY A 58 12.96 6.71 5.54
C GLY A 58 14.17 5.96 4.97
N GLN A 59 14.57 4.88 5.64
CA GLN A 59 15.67 4.02 5.21
C GLN A 59 15.32 3.20 3.95
N PHE A 60 14.11 2.64 3.86
CA PHE A 60 13.62 1.95 2.67
C PHE A 60 13.71 2.82 1.42
N TRP A 61 13.16 4.03 1.50
CA TRP A 61 13.12 4.96 0.39
C TRP A 61 14.51 5.45 0.03
N SER A 62 15.32 5.83 1.02
CA SER A 62 16.66 6.36 0.77
C SER A 62 17.63 5.29 0.24
N LEU A 63 17.85 4.20 0.99
CA LEU A 63 18.80 3.16 0.59
C LEU A 63 18.34 2.38 -0.64
N GLY A 64 17.03 2.09 -0.74
CA GLY A 64 16.47 1.38 -1.89
C GLY A 64 16.55 2.18 -3.18
N SER A 65 16.16 3.45 -3.18
CA SER A 65 16.26 4.32 -4.36
C SER A 65 17.70 4.57 -4.76
N LEU A 66 18.59 4.81 -3.78
CA LEU A 66 20.01 4.99 -4.01
C LEU A 66 20.61 3.74 -4.67
N ALA A 67 20.26 2.55 -4.18
CA ALA A 67 20.78 1.31 -4.73
C ALA A 67 20.32 1.08 -6.17
N SER A 68 19.02 1.21 -6.46
CA SER A 68 18.49 1.09 -7.82
C SER A 68 19.15 2.09 -8.77
N TYR A 69 19.31 3.33 -8.32
CA TYR A 69 19.95 4.37 -9.13
C TYR A 69 21.41 4.04 -9.43
N LEU A 70 22.19 3.66 -8.41
CA LEU A 70 23.61 3.32 -8.59
C LEU A 70 23.80 2.09 -9.49
N LEU A 71 22.97 1.06 -9.33
CA LEU A 71 23.02 -0.16 -10.16
C LEU A 71 22.59 0.12 -11.61
N TYR A 72 21.58 0.95 -11.80
CA TYR A 72 21.17 1.40 -13.12
C TYR A 72 22.28 2.23 -13.79
N GLN A 73 22.87 3.19 -13.08
CA GLN A 73 24.00 3.97 -13.57
C GLN A 73 25.23 3.10 -13.86
N ALA A 74 25.47 2.06 -13.04
CA ALA A 74 26.53 1.11 -13.31
C ALA A 74 26.27 0.34 -14.61
N TYR A 75 25.02 -0.02 -14.92
CA TYR A 75 24.68 -0.71 -16.16
C TYR A 75 24.84 0.19 -17.39
N THR A 76 24.33 1.42 -17.36
CA THR A 76 24.35 2.34 -18.51
C THR A 76 25.76 2.79 -18.86
N ASN A 77 26.60 3.07 -17.86
CA ASN A 77 27.97 3.54 -18.03
C ASN A 77 28.99 2.39 -18.20
N SER A 78 28.56 1.13 -18.12
CA SER A 78 29.44 0.00 -18.40
C SER A 78 29.70 -0.13 -19.91
N PRO A 79 30.94 -0.44 -20.33
CA PRO A 79 31.23 -0.78 -21.72
C PRO A 79 30.51 -2.08 -22.12
N SER A 80 30.29 -2.32 -23.42
CA SER A 80 29.45 -3.44 -23.91
C SER A 80 29.83 -4.83 -23.36
N TYR A 81 31.12 -5.07 -23.09
CA TYR A 81 31.60 -6.33 -22.50
C TYR A 81 31.41 -6.44 -20.98
N GLY A 82 31.13 -5.33 -20.29
CA GLY A 82 30.90 -5.24 -18.84
C GLY A 82 29.43 -4.96 -18.47
N LYS A 83 28.53 -4.94 -19.46
CA LYS A 83 27.08 -4.82 -19.25
C LYS A 83 26.50 -6.17 -18.85
N HIS A 84 26.39 -6.40 -17.55
CA HIS A 84 25.85 -7.64 -17.03
C HIS A 84 24.37 -7.51 -16.67
N PRO A 85 23.51 -8.47 -17.07
CA PRO A 85 22.06 -8.44 -16.79
C PRO A 85 21.72 -8.37 -15.29
N TYR A 86 22.57 -8.93 -14.42
CA TYR A 86 22.32 -8.93 -12.98
C TYR A 86 22.18 -7.53 -12.40
N LEU A 87 22.82 -6.52 -13.00
CA LEU A 87 22.72 -5.13 -12.53
C LEU A 87 21.29 -4.60 -12.67
N ILE A 88 20.61 -4.96 -13.77
CA ILE A 88 19.20 -4.59 -13.97
C ILE A 88 18.31 -5.38 -13.02
N TYR A 89 18.52 -6.70 -12.90
CA TYR A 89 17.70 -7.54 -12.02
C TYR A 89 17.82 -7.11 -10.54
N ALA A 90 19.04 -6.78 -10.10
CA ALA A 90 19.27 -6.23 -8.77
C ALA A 90 18.66 -4.82 -8.64
N ALA A 91 18.78 -3.96 -9.65
CA ALA A 91 18.15 -2.63 -9.63
C ALA A 91 16.61 -2.67 -9.58
N LEU A 92 15.99 -3.70 -10.16
CA LEU A 92 14.53 -3.90 -10.15
C LEU A 92 13.98 -4.40 -8.81
N SER A 93 14.83 -4.92 -7.92
CA SER A 93 14.38 -5.42 -6.62
C SER A 93 13.66 -4.36 -5.77
N PHE A 94 14.17 -3.13 -5.72
CA PHE A 94 13.52 -2.04 -4.97
C PHE A 94 12.20 -1.58 -5.60
N PRO A 95 12.07 -1.30 -6.92
CA PRO A 95 10.78 -1.01 -7.53
C PRO A 95 9.72 -2.09 -7.27
N ILE A 96 10.10 -3.36 -7.30
CA ILE A 96 9.20 -4.49 -7.01
C ILE A 96 8.81 -4.48 -5.52
N ALA A 97 9.78 -4.33 -4.61
CA ALA A 97 9.51 -4.24 -3.18
C ALA A 97 8.64 -3.02 -2.84
N LEU A 98 8.86 -1.89 -3.52
CA LEU A 98 8.09 -0.66 -3.35
C LEU A 98 6.64 -0.85 -3.81
N ALA A 99 6.44 -1.46 -5.00
CA ALA A 99 5.10 -1.77 -5.49
C ALA A 99 4.37 -2.69 -4.51
N TYR A 100 5.03 -3.76 -4.05
CA TYR A 100 4.47 -4.67 -3.06
C TYR A 100 4.10 -3.96 -1.74
N ASN A 101 5.02 -3.15 -1.20
CA ASN A 101 4.78 -2.41 0.04
C ASN A 101 3.63 -1.39 -0.10
N TYR A 102 3.53 -0.72 -1.25
CA TYR A 102 2.46 0.22 -1.56
C TYR A 102 1.08 -0.44 -1.51
N TYR A 103 0.92 -1.62 -2.11
CA TYR A 103 -0.36 -2.32 -2.12
C TYR A 103 -0.69 -3.01 -0.78
N SER A 104 0.30 -3.60 -0.12
CA SER A 104 0.04 -4.45 1.06
C SER A 104 0.07 -3.69 2.39
N THR A 105 0.82 -2.60 2.50
CA THR A 105 1.20 -2.04 3.82
C THR A 105 0.91 -0.58 3.99
N PHE A 106 0.90 0.18 2.90
CA PHE A 106 0.76 1.63 2.97
C PHE A 106 -0.50 2.09 3.72
N SER A 107 -1.65 1.47 3.45
CA SER A 107 -2.92 1.80 4.13
C SER A 107 -2.86 1.48 5.63
N ASN A 108 -2.31 0.30 5.96
CA ASN A 108 -2.18 -0.18 7.33
C ASN A 108 -1.20 0.67 8.16
N GLU A 109 -0.07 1.07 7.57
CA GLU A 109 0.85 2.01 8.21
C GLU A 109 0.23 3.38 8.42
N GLN A 110 -0.53 3.91 7.44
CA GLN A 110 -1.16 5.21 7.59
C GLN A 110 -2.15 5.25 8.75
N LYS A 111 -2.89 4.16 9.00
CA LYS A 111 -3.78 4.06 10.17
C LYS A 111 -3.01 4.18 11.47
N ILE A 112 -1.84 3.55 11.56
CA ILE A 112 -0.96 3.64 12.74
C ILE A 112 -0.36 5.05 12.88
N LEU A 113 0.18 5.60 11.80
CA LEU A 113 0.85 6.91 11.80
C LEU A 113 -0.13 8.04 12.13
N ASN A 114 -1.34 8.00 11.57
CA ASN A 114 -2.39 8.99 11.84
C ASN A 114 -3.15 8.69 13.14
N ASN A 115 -2.87 7.56 13.79
CA ASN A 115 -3.57 7.07 14.98
C ASN A 115 -5.10 7.08 14.80
N THR A 116 -5.56 6.83 13.57
CA THR A 116 -6.93 7.04 13.11
C THR A 116 -7.45 5.80 12.40
N GLU A 117 -8.69 5.41 12.70
CA GLU A 117 -9.48 4.41 12.01
C GLU A 117 -10.69 5.04 11.34
N GLU A 118 -11.13 4.45 10.23
CA GLU A 118 -12.34 4.84 9.54
C GLU A 118 -13.47 3.93 9.98
N GLU A 119 -14.42 4.45 10.75
CA GLU A 119 -15.68 3.77 11.06
C GLU A 119 -16.76 4.30 10.12
N THR A 120 -17.32 3.43 9.30
CA THR A 120 -18.51 3.73 8.50
C THR A 120 -19.72 3.73 9.41
N THR A 121 -20.18 4.92 9.80
CA THR A 121 -21.46 5.10 10.48
C THR A 121 -22.53 5.42 9.46
N TYR A 122 -23.57 4.58 9.38
CA TYR A 122 -24.74 4.88 8.54
C TYR A 122 -25.54 5.99 9.24
N THR A 123 -25.61 7.15 8.59
CA THR A 123 -26.48 8.24 9.06
C THR A 123 -27.72 8.22 8.17
N THR A 124 -28.89 8.06 8.78
CA THR A 124 -30.16 8.14 8.04
C THR A 124 -30.39 9.59 7.65
N GLU A 125 -30.26 9.93 6.36
CA GLU A 125 -30.60 11.25 5.85
C GLU A 125 -31.94 11.16 5.11
N THR A 126 -32.86 12.08 5.40
CA THR A 126 -34.12 12.18 4.66
C THR A 126 -33.83 12.82 3.30
N ARG A 127 -33.94 12.06 2.22
CA ARG A 127 -33.77 12.57 0.86
C ARG A 127 -35.11 12.55 0.14
N VAL A 128 -35.52 13.69 -0.40
CA VAL A 128 -36.74 13.77 -1.21
C VAL A 128 -36.46 13.07 -2.54
N VAL A 129 -37.04 11.89 -2.75
CA VAL A 129 -36.95 11.17 -4.01
C VAL A 129 -38.23 11.47 -4.78
N LYS A 130 -38.06 11.93 -6.02
CA LYS A 130 -39.17 12.14 -6.96
C LYS A 130 -39.57 10.78 -7.52
N GLU A 131 -40.67 10.24 -7.04
CA GLU A 131 -41.23 8.99 -7.56
C GLU A 131 -42.33 9.34 -8.57
N THR A 132 -42.21 8.78 -9.76
CA THR A 132 -43.18 8.98 -10.85
C THR A 132 -44.32 7.97 -10.65
N VAL A 133 -45.50 8.43 -10.23
CA VAL A 133 -46.67 7.57 -10.06
C VAL A 133 -47.17 7.16 -11.46
N PRO A 134 -47.30 5.85 -11.78
CA PRO A 134 -47.93 5.42 -13.02
C PRO A 134 -49.37 5.96 -13.08
N GLN A 135 -49.72 6.63 -14.18
CA GLN A 135 -51.09 7.12 -14.35
C GLN A 135 -52.08 5.94 -14.45
N PRO A 136 -53.33 6.12 -14.01
CA PRO A 136 -54.36 5.13 -14.23
C PRO A 136 -54.56 4.93 -15.74
N GLU A 137 -54.31 3.72 -16.21
CA GLU A 137 -54.57 3.31 -17.58
C GLU A 137 -56.09 3.27 -17.79
N GLU A 138 -56.63 4.08 -18.71
CA GLU A 138 -58.03 3.97 -19.10
C GLU A 138 -58.20 2.75 -20.00
N THR A 139 -59.06 1.83 -19.58
CA THR A 139 -59.43 0.65 -20.34
C THR A 139 -60.68 0.95 -21.17
N SER A 140 -60.57 0.78 -22.48
CA SER A 140 -61.72 0.92 -23.39
C SER A 140 -62.70 -0.25 -23.20
N ASN A 141 -63.96 0.06 -22.91
CA ASN A 141 -65.03 -0.94 -22.75
C ASN A 141 -65.39 -1.68 -24.06
N LEU A 142 -64.88 -1.25 -25.21
CA LEU A 142 -65.21 -1.84 -26.50
C LEU A 142 -64.22 -2.93 -26.93
N ASP A 143 -62.95 -2.81 -26.57
CA ASP A 143 -61.86 -3.68 -27.06
C ASP A 143 -60.83 -4.08 -25.98
N ASN A 144 -61.02 -3.68 -24.72
CA ASN A 144 -60.10 -3.96 -23.59
C ASN A 144 -58.64 -3.58 -23.88
N SER A 145 -58.41 -2.63 -24.77
CA SER A 145 -57.07 -2.12 -25.03
C SER A 145 -56.73 -1.01 -24.05
N ASN A 146 -55.48 -1.01 -23.57
CA ASN A 146 -54.97 -0.02 -22.61
C ASN A 146 -54.40 1.15 -23.40
N TYR A 147 -54.99 2.33 -23.24
CA TYR A 147 -54.46 3.56 -23.83
C TYR A 147 -53.75 4.37 -22.74
N ASN A 148 -52.49 4.72 -22.99
CA ASN A 148 -51.84 5.80 -22.25
C ASN A 148 -52.40 7.12 -22.77
N ILE A 149 -52.95 7.95 -21.87
CA ILE A 149 -53.53 9.25 -22.20
C ILE A 149 -52.39 10.18 -22.68
N LEU A 150 -52.23 10.30 -24.00
CA LEU A 150 -51.21 11.13 -24.63
C LEU A 150 -51.57 12.61 -24.48
N GLY A 151 -51.04 13.25 -23.45
CA GLY A 151 -51.22 14.68 -23.18
C GLY A 151 -51.05 15.04 -21.71
N GLU A 152 -51.07 14.05 -20.82
CA GLU A 152 -51.02 14.28 -19.38
C GLU A 152 -49.64 13.91 -18.84
N SER A 153 -48.81 14.91 -18.54
CA SER A 153 -47.47 14.70 -17.99
C SER A 153 -47.55 13.96 -16.65
N PRO A 154 -46.69 12.95 -16.40
CA PRO A 154 -46.78 12.12 -15.22
C PRO A 154 -46.72 12.96 -13.94
N LYS A 155 -47.64 12.69 -13.00
CA LYS A 155 -47.64 13.32 -11.68
C LYS A 155 -46.42 12.86 -10.90
N VAL A 156 -45.41 13.74 -10.83
CA VAL A 156 -44.24 13.55 -9.98
C VAL A 156 -44.65 13.87 -8.54
N VAL A 157 -44.72 12.84 -7.69
CA VAL A 157 -44.98 13.02 -6.26
C VAL A 157 -43.63 13.00 -5.55
N GLU A 158 -43.32 14.10 -4.87
CA GLU A 158 -42.16 14.18 -3.99
C GLU A 158 -42.45 13.35 -2.74
N LYS A 159 -41.77 12.22 -2.60
CA LYS A 159 -41.87 11.36 -1.43
C LYS A 159 -40.57 11.45 -0.64
N GLU A 160 -40.67 11.80 0.63
CA GLU A 160 -39.52 11.76 1.53
C GLU A 160 -39.16 10.30 1.77
N VAL A 161 -38.04 9.85 1.20
CA VAL A 161 -37.49 8.52 1.45
C VAL A 161 -36.29 8.69 2.36
N GLN A 162 -36.32 8.00 3.50
CA GLN A 162 -35.15 7.92 4.37
C GLN A 162 -34.10 7.06 3.67
N VAL A 163 -32.99 7.68 3.26
CA VAL A 163 -31.87 6.99 2.61
C VAL A 163 -30.72 6.94 3.61
N GLU A 164 -30.28 5.74 3.95
CA GLU A 164 -29.08 5.56 4.77
C GLU A 164 -27.85 5.94 3.93
N VAL A 165 -27.21 7.06 4.28
CA VAL A 165 -25.96 7.48 3.67
C VAL A 165 -24.80 7.03 4.56
N PRO A 166 -23.81 6.28 4.04
CA PRO A 166 -22.65 5.92 4.82
C PRO A 166 -21.77 7.16 5.06
N THR A 167 -21.67 7.59 6.32
CA THR A 167 -20.80 8.67 6.75
C THR A 167 -19.56 8.05 7.40
N VAL A 168 -18.40 8.20 6.75
CA VAL A 168 -17.11 7.71 7.27
C VAL A 168 -16.60 8.70 8.32
N LYS A 169 -16.56 8.29 9.59
CA LYS A 169 -15.97 9.06 10.69
C LYS A 169 -14.58 8.52 11.01
N LYS A 170 -13.65 9.46 11.26
CA LYS A 170 -12.29 9.18 11.71
C LYS A 170 -12.27 9.08 13.23
N ILE A 171 -11.93 7.92 13.77
CA ILE A 171 -11.92 7.61 15.22
C ILE A 171 -10.50 7.24 15.64
N ALA A 172 -10.17 7.39 16.92
CA ALA A 172 -8.87 6.97 17.44
C ALA A 172 -8.63 5.46 17.25
N LEU A 173 -7.39 5.09 16.91
CA LEU A 173 -7.01 3.70 16.66
C LEU A 173 -7.23 2.82 17.91
N THR A 174 -8.06 1.80 17.79
CA THR A 174 -8.44 0.84 18.83
C THR A 174 -7.39 -0.27 18.94
N GLU A 175 -7.25 -0.85 20.13
CA GLU A 175 -6.31 -1.95 20.39
C GLU A 175 -6.58 -3.20 19.54
N ALA A 176 -7.86 -3.54 19.34
CA ALA A 176 -8.27 -4.67 18.53
C ALA A 176 -7.80 -4.56 17.07
N THR A 177 -7.93 -3.37 16.49
CA THR A 177 -7.50 -3.09 15.12
C THR A 177 -5.99 -3.04 15.00
N LEU A 178 -5.29 -2.51 16.03
CA LEU A 178 -3.83 -2.56 16.06
C LEU A 178 -3.32 -4.00 16.06
N ASN A 179 -3.94 -4.89 16.86
CA ASN A 179 -3.59 -6.30 16.92
C ASN A 179 -3.90 -7.06 15.63
N SER A 180 -4.88 -6.63 14.82
CA SER A 180 -5.18 -7.24 13.53
C SER A 180 -4.29 -6.72 12.39
N ILE A 181 -3.91 -5.43 12.44
CA ILE A 181 -3.07 -4.80 11.42
C ILE A 181 -1.60 -5.23 11.56
N LEU A 182 -1.11 -5.38 12.78
CA LEU A 182 0.31 -5.55 13.04
C LEU A 182 0.92 -6.83 12.42
N PRO A 183 0.27 -8.01 12.47
CA PRO A 183 0.75 -9.19 11.76
C PRO A 183 0.88 -8.97 10.25
N SER A 184 -0.06 -8.24 9.64
CA SER A 184 -0.02 -7.91 8.21
C SER A 184 1.17 -6.99 7.87
N ILE A 185 1.48 -6.02 8.73
CA ILE A 185 2.67 -5.16 8.56
C ILE A 185 3.94 -5.99 8.70
N LEU A 186 4.03 -6.88 9.70
CA LEU A 186 5.17 -7.75 9.93
C LEU A 186 5.46 -8.66 8.73
N GLU A 187 4.42 -9.31 8.20
CA GLU A 187 4.51 -10.18 7.03
C GLU A 187 4.97 -9.39 5.80
N SER A 188 4.44 -8.19 5.61
CA SER A 188 4.85 -7.38 4.48
C SER A 188 6.28 -6.83 4.60
N TYR A 189 6.72 -6.50 5.81
CA TYR A 189 8.12 -6.13 6.05
C TYR A 189 9.05 -7.29 5.76
N TYR A 190 8.64 -8.51 6.14
CA TYR A 190 9.37 -9.73 5.79
C TYR A 190 9.45 -9.92 4.27
N ASN A 191 8.32 -9.86 3.56
CA ASN A 191 8.27 -10.04 2.12
C ASN A 191 9.04 -8.95 1.36
N SER A 192 8.90 -7.69 1.75
CA SER A 192 9.66 -6.56 1.18
C SER A 192 11.16 -6.73 1.43
N GLY A 193 11.55 -7.11 2.64
CA GLY A 193 12.93 -7.42 3.00
C GLY A 193 13.49 -8.59 2.21
N ALA A 194 12.71 -9.65 1.99
CA ALA A 194 13.09 -10.82 1.19
C ALA A 194 13.28 -10.49 -0.29
N ILE A 195 12.41 -9.65 -0.89
CA ILE A 195 12.56 -9.17 -2.27
C ILE A 195 13.87 -8.40 -2.43
N LEU A 196 14.15 -7.45 -1.52
CA LEU A 196 15.42 -6.72 -1.51
C LEU A 196 16.61 -7.65 -1.28
N GLY A 197 16.46 -8.66 -0.43
CA GLY A 197 17.49 -9.65 -0.12
C GLY A 197 17.85 -10.51 -1.32
N ALA A 198 16.85 -10.92 -2.11
CA ALA A 198 17.07 -11.60 -3.38
C ALA A 198 17.84 -10.70 -4.37
N GLY A 199 17.48 -9.41 -4.45
CA GLY A 199 18.23 -8.41 -5.22
C GLY A 199 19.69 -8.27 -4.79
N PHE A 200 19.92 -8.23 -3.47
CA PHE A 200 21.26 -8.20 -2.89
C PHE A 200 22.07 -9.46 -3.25
N LEU A 201 21.49 -10.66 -3.10
CA LEU A 201 22.18 -11.92 -3.43
C LEU A 201 22.52 -12.01 -4.92
N LEU A 202 21.58 -11.62 -5.80
CA LEU A 202 21.83 -11.55 -7.25
C LEU A 202 22.97 -10.57 -7.57
N GLY A 203 22.95 -9.39 -6.94
CA GLY A 203 24.01 -8.39 -7.06
C GLY A 203 25.37 -8.91 -6.60
N LEU A 204 25.40 -9.58 -5.45
CA LEU A 204 26.62 -10.13 -4.85
C LEU A 204 27.22 -11.25 -5.70
N ILE A 205 26.41 -12.21 -6.13
CA ILE A 205 26.84 -13.31 -7.02
C ILE A 205 27.37 -12.75 -8.34
N GLY A 206 26.64 -11.81 -8.93
CA GLY A 206 27.07 -11.12 -10.16
C GLY A 206 28.38 -10.37 -9.99
N TYR A 207 28.54 -9.65 -8.87
CA TYR A 207 29.76 -8.90 -8.57
C TYR A 207 30.98 -9.80 -8.35
N ILE A 208 30.81 -10.93 -7.66
CA ILE A 208 31.88 -11.91 -7.49
C ILE A 208 32.25 -12.51 -8.85
N GLY A 209 31.26 -12.89 -9.67
CA GLY A 209 31.47 -13.41 -11.02
C GLY A 209 32.21 -12.44 -11.95
N ASP A 210 31.94 -11.13 -11.83
CA ASP A 210 32.62 -10.08 -12.60
C ASP A 210 34.10 -9.94 -12.23
N ASN A 211 34.48 -10.21 -10.97
CA ASN A 211 35.86 -10.06 -10.48
C ASN A 211 36.72 -11.32 -10.61
N LEU A 212 36.10 -12.47 -10.93
CA LEU A 212 36.81 -13.74 -11.17
C LEU A 212 37.28 -13.91 -12.62
N LYS A 213 36.88 -13.00 -13.53
CA LYS A 213 37.29 -12.94 -14.94
C LYS A 213 38.31 -11.85 -15.18
#